data_AF-A0A0G4G7Q7-F1
#
_entry.id   AF-A0A0G4G7Q7-F1
#
_cell.length_a   1.000
_cell.length_b   1.000
_cell.length_c   1.000
_cell.angle_alpha   90.00
_cell.angle_beta   90.00
_cell.angle_gamma   90.00
#
_symmetry.space_group_name_H-M   'P 1'
#
loop_
_entity.id
_entity.type
_entity.pdbx_description
1 polymer ?
#
loop_
_entity_poly.entity_id
_entity_poly.type
_entity_poly.pdbx_seq_one_letter_code
_entity_poly.pdbx_strand_id
1 'polypeptide(L)'
;MTPVSPSPSASGGPSRTEKFRVAAGTDRAAERIVLHLKSLDVDGDGKFTVDDVVRATRKLFAEKNTNTRLRWVIAVMSAAYVATMAIILGLVVGGFELSKETRVRPGGYLSTKAKPSMPIRVREHLDAFSLYDVFSTPIEDYDSVEAVIIPHNETGSFGYYKVASIINGPASLLISMVLRGTGR
;
A
#
# COMPACT_ATOMS: atom_id res chain seq x y z
N MET A 1 -57.13 29.60 28.43
CA MET A 1 -56.67 28.20 28.61
C MET A 1 -55.44 28.25 29.49
N THR A 2 -55.61 27.99 30.79
CA THR A 2 -54.53 28.02 31.78
C THR A 2 -53.85 26.64 31.83
N PRO A 3 -52.50 26.58 31.82
CA PRO A 3 -51.79 25.32 31.97
C PRO A 3 -52.03 24.78 33.38
N VAL A 4 -52.67 23.61 33.45
CA VAL A 4 -52.81 22.83 34.68
C VAL A 4 -51.41 22.38 35.09
N SER A 5 -50.87 23.00 36.14
CA SER A 5 -49.60 22.58 36.73
C SER A 5 -49.81 21.21 37.40
N PRO A 6 -48.98 20.19 37.10
CA PRO A 6 -49.11 18.89 37.73
C PRO A 6 -48.80 19.02 39.23
N SER A 7 -49.79 18.70 40.06
CA SER A 7 -49.64 18.63 41.52
C SER A 7 -48.56 17.61 41.89
N PRO A 8 -47.57 17.96 42.72
CA PRO A 8 -46.62 16.98 43.25
C PRO A 8 -47.37 16.04 44.19
N SER A 9 -47.59 14.81 43.76
CA SER A 9 -48.13 13.74 44.61
C SER A 9 -47.09 13.37 45.66
N ALA A 10 -47.20 14.02 46.81
CA ALA A 10 -46.48 13.68 48.03
C ALA A 10 -46.99 12.32 48.58
N SER A 11 -46.48 11.22 48.05
CA SER A 11 -46.51 9.92 48.74
C SER A 11 -45.12 9.68 49.37
N GLY A 12 -44.93 10.29 50.52
CA GLY A 12 -43.67 10.43 51.24
C GLY A 12 -43.19 9.17 51.95
N GLY A 13 -42.54 8.29 51.19
CA GLY A 13 -41.60 7.31 51.72
C GLY A 13 -40.45 7.13 50.72
N PRO A 14 -39.19 6.92 51.18
CA PRO A 14 -38.11 6.62 50.25
C PRO A 14 -38.50 5.39 49.44
N SER A 15 -38.49 5.54 48.11
CA SER A 15 -38.81 4.46 47.18
C SER A 15 -38.01 3.22 47.57
N ARG A 16 -38.55 2.01 47.35
CA ARG A 16 -37.82 0.77 47.65
C ARG A 16 -36.44 0.75 46.98
N THR A 17 -36.32 1.40 45.83
CA THR A 17 -35.09 1.63 45.08
C THR A 17 -34.08 2.50 45.83
N GLU A 18 -34.53 3.54 46.52
CA GLU A 18 -33.71 4.38 47.41
C GLU A 18 -33.15 3.57 48.59
N LYS A 19 -34.00 2.73 49.20
CA LYS A 19 -33.59 1.85 50.31
C LYS A 19 -32.56 0.82 49.85
N PHE A 20 -32.73 0.30 48.63
CA PHE A 20 -31.74 -0.59 48.01
C PHE A 20 -30.43 0.12 47.70
N ARG A 21 -30.46 1.39 47.27
CA ARG A 21 -29.24 2.19 47.06
C ARG A 21 -28.44 2.34 48.35
N VAL A 22 -29.11 2.59 49.46
CA VAL A 22 -28.46 2.68 50.78
C VAL A 22 -27.89 1.34 51.23
N ALA A 23 -28.59 0.23 50.97
CA ALA A 23 -28.13 -1.11 51.35
C ALA A 23 -27.00 -1.66 50.46
N ALA A 24 -26.97 -1.32 49.18
CA ALA A 24 -25.98 -1.79 48.21
C ALA A 24 -24.64 -1.03 48.28
N GLY A 25 -24.57 0.05 49.08
CA GLY A 25 -23.37 0.88 49.21
C GLY A 25 -23.17 1.86 48.06
N THR A 26 -22.15 2.71 48.16
CA THR A 26 -21.80 3.76 47.17
C THR A 26 -20.96 3.23 46.01
N ASP A 27 -20.99 1.93 45.75
CA ASP A 27 -20.16 1.33 44.72
C ASP A 27 -20.73 1.62 43.32
N ARG A 28 -19.85 1.87 42.33
CA ARG A 28 -20.26 2.19 40.95
C ARG A 28 -21.09 1.06 40.32
N ALA A 29 -20.90 -0.17 40.79
CA ALA A 29 -21.70 -1.32 40.39
C ALA A 29 -23.16 -1.19 40.89
N ALA A 30 -23.38 -0.72 42.11
CA ALA A 30 -24.70 -0.52 42.69
C ALA A 30 -25.49 0.56 41.93
N GLU A 31 -24.84 1.69 41.59
CA GLU A 31 -25.47 2.73 40.77
C GLU A 31 -25.91 2.21 39.40
N ARG A 32 -25.08 1.41 38.73
CA ARG A 32 -25.44 0.79 37.44
C ARG A 32 -26.63 -0.14 37.57
N ILE A 33 -26.68 -0.96 38.62
CA ILE A 33 -27.79 -1.89 38.86
C ILE A 33 -29.08 -1.09 39.12
N VAL A 34 -29.02 -0.03 39.91
CA VAL A 34 -30.18 0.83 40.18
C VAL A 34 -30.67 1.53 38.90
N LEU A 35 -29.75 2.03 38.07
CA LEU A 35 -30.08 2.62 36.76
C LEU A 35 -30.73 1.59 35.83
N HIS A 36 -30.23 0.36 35.83
CA HIS A 36 -30.81 -0.74 35.05
C HIS A 36 -32.20 -1.09 35.54
N LEU A 37 -32.38 -1.28 36.84
CA LEU A 37 -33.67 -1.56 37.46
C LEU A 37 -34.68 -0.44 37.18
N LYS A 38 -34.26 0.83 37.27
CA LYS A 38 -35.11 1.98 36.94
C LYS A 38 -35.50 2.04 35.47
N SER A 39 -34.65 1.55 34.56
CA SER A 39 -34.99 1.46 33.13
C SER A 39 -35.98 0.34 32.78
N LEU A 40 -36.18 -0.61 33.71
CA LEU A 40 -37.14 -1.70 33.57
C LEU A 40 -38.51 -1.35 34.16
N ASP A 41 -38.57 -0.39 35.07
CA ASP A 41 -39.80 0.17 35.63
C ASP A 41 -40.39 1.18 34.63
N VAL A 42 -41.29 0.71 33.77
CA VAL A 42 -41.91 1.51 32.70
C VAL A 42 -42.90 2.53 33.28
N ASP A 43 -43.59 2.15 34.35
CA ASP A 43 -44.69 2.93 34.93
C ASP A 43 -44.19 3.89 36.03
N GLY A 44 -42.95 3.71 36.50
CA GLY A 44 -42.30 4.57 37.48
C GLY A 44 -42.87 4.42 38.89
N ASP A 45 -43.57 3.32 39.17
CA ASP A 45 -44.25 3.08 40.44
C ASP A 45 -43.35 2.43 41.50
N GLY A 46 -42.11 2.09 41.11
CA GLY A 46 -41.11 1.44 41.96
C GLY A 46 -41.41 -0.02 42.27
N LYS A 47 -42.34 -0.66 41.53
CA LYS A 47 -42.67 -2.08 41.61
C LYS A 47 -42.32 -2.76 40.29
N PHE A 48 -41.93 -4.03 40.39
CA PHE A 48 -41.65 -4.84 39.21
C PHE A 48 -42.82 -5.81 39.01
N THR A 49 -43.59 -5.61 37.94
CA THR A 49 -44.61 -6.58 37.54
C THR A 49 -43.95 -7.76 36.81
N VAL A 50 -44.65 -8.89 36.74
CA VAL A 50 -44.16 -10.07 36.01
C VAL A 50 -43.95 -9.75 34.53
N ASP A 51 -44.80 -8.88 33.96
CA ASP A 51 -44.69 -8.46 32.56
C ASP A 51 -43.43 -7.62 32.28
N ASP A 52 -43.03 -6.75 33.21
CA ASP A 52 -41.79 -5.98 33.11
C ASP A 52 -40.57 -6.90 33.11
N VAL A 53 -40.58 -7.93 33.96
CA VAL A 53 -39.51 -8.94 34.01
C VAL A 53 -39.44 -9.72 32.70
N VAL A 54 -40.58 -10.09 32.10
CA VAL A 54 -40.61 -10.79 30.80
C VAL A 54 -40.06 -9.89 29.68
N ARG A 55 -40.42 -8.61 29.65
CA ARG A 55 -39.89 -7.64 28.67
C ARG A 55 -38.39 -7.42 28.85
N ALA A 56 -37.93 -7.23 30.09
CA ALA A 56 -36.53 -7.10 30.45
C ALA A 56 -35.71 -8.29 29.95
N THR A 57 -36.22 -9.50 30.21
CA THR A 57 -35.57 -10.76 29.86
C THR A 57 -35.44 -10.88 28.34
N ARG A 58 -36.50 -10.58 27.57
CA ARG A 58 -36.44 -10.58 26.10
C ARG A 58 -35.41 -9.59 25.56
N LYS A 59 -35.36 -8.37 26.12
CA LYS A 59 -34.40 -7.35 25.73
C LYS A 59 -32.96 -7.79 26.02
N LEU A 60 -32.72 -8.40 27.17
CA LEU A 60 -31.41 -8.93 27.57
C LEU A 60 -30.96 -10.07 26.64
N PHE A 61 -31.87 -10.97 26.25
CA PHE A 61 -31.54 -12.01 25.28
C PHE A 61 -31.22 -11.45 23.90
N ALA A 62 -31.98 -10.45 23.42
CA ALA A 62 -31.69 -9.77 22.16
C ALA A 62 -30.32 -9.08 22.19
N GLU A 63 -30.00 -8.39 23.29
CA GLU A 63 -28.73 -7.67 23.47
C GLU A 63 -27.54 -8.63 23.64
N LYS A 64 -27.73 -9.78 24.29
CA LYS A 64 -26.71 -10.85 24.32
C LYS A 64 -26.37 -11.33 22.92
N ASN A 65 -27.38 -11.53 22.07
CA ASN A 65 -27.19 -12.04 20.71
C ASN A 65 -26.51 -11.01 19.79
N THR A 66 -26.77 -9.71 19.99
CA THR A 66 -26.05 -8.67 19.23
C THR A 66 -24.60 -8.56 19.70
N ASN A 67 -24.34 -8.72 21.00
CA ASN A 67 -22.99 -8.64 21.55
C ASN A 67 -22.09 -9.81 21.08
N THR A 68 -22.62 -11.04 20.98
CA THR A 68 -21.87 -12.16 20.41
C THR A 68 -21.55 -11.95 18.94
N ARG A 69 -22.49 -11.42 18.15
CA ARG A 69 -22.26 -11.05 16.74
C ARG A 69 -21.19 -9.95 16.62
N LEU A 70 -21.25 -8.91 17.46
CA LEU A 70 -20.24 -7.84 17.47
C LEU A 70 -18.84 -8.38 17.77
N ARG A 71 -18.71 -9.25 18.77
CA ARG A 71 -17.43 -9.90 19.11
C ARG A 71 -16.88 -10.70 17.94
N TRP A 72 -17.74 -11.43 17.23
CA TRP A 72 -17.33 -12.19 16.06
C TRP A 72 -16.88 -11.29 14.91
N VAL A 73 -17.59 -10.19 14.64
CA VAL A 73 -17.21 -9.19 13.63
C VAL A 73 -15.85 -8.56 13.97
N ILE A 74 -15.61 -8.20 15.23
CA ILE A 74 -14.32 -7.65 15.67
C ILE A 74 -13.20 -8.67 15.48
N ALA A 75 -13.44 -9.96 15.80
CA ALA A 75 -12.46 -11.02 15.59
C ALA A 75 -12.14 -11.25 14.11
N VAL A 76 -13.13 -11.15 13.22
CA VAL A 76 -12.92 -11.25 11.77
C VAL A 76 -12.15 -10.04 11.25
N MET A 77 -12.48 -8.82 11.70
CA MET A 77 -11.74 -7.61 11.31
C MET A 77 -10.29 -7.65 11.78
N SER A 78 -10.03 -8.12 13.00
CA SER A 78 -8.65 -8.24 13.50
C SER A 78 -7.85 -9.28 12.71
N ALA A 79 -8.45 -10.44 12.40
CA ALA A 79 -7.83 -11.47 11.57
C ALA A 79 -7.53 -10.95 10.15
N ALA A 80 -8.47 -10.23 9.53
CA ALA A 80 -8.27 -9.61 8.22
C ALA A 80 -7.13 -8.59 8.22
N TYR A 81 -7.01 -7.78 9.28
CA TYR A 81 -5.92 -6.83 9.43
C TYR A 81 -4.55 -7.50 9.57
N VAL A 82 -4.46 -8.59 10.34
CA VAL A 82 -3.22 -9.37 10.43
C VAL A 82 -2.86 -9.98 9.07
N ALA A 83 -3.85 -10.46 8.32
CA ALA A 83 -3.64 -10.99 6.97
C ALA A 83 -3.10 -9.92 6.00
N THR A 84 -3.64 -8.69 6.01
CA THR A 84 -3.12 -7.62 5.15
C THR A 84 -1.70 -7.23 5.51
N MET A 85 -1.37 -7.19 6.80
CA MET A 85 0.01 -6.97 7.26
C MET A 85 0.97 -8.06 6.77
N ALA A 86 0.56 -9.32 6.82
CA ALA A 86 1.36 -10.44 6.30
C ALA A 86 1.60 -10.33 4.79
N ILE A 87 0.59 -9.92 4.02
CA ILE A 87 0.70 -9.70 2.56
C ILE A 87 1.70 -8.58 2.26
N ILE A 88 1.58 -7.43 2.94
CA ILE A 88 2.50 -6.30 2.75
C ILE A 88 3.93 -6.72 3.09
N LEU A 89 4.12 -7.44 4.19
CA LEU A 89 5.43 -7.94 4.59
C LEU A 89 6.00 -8.91 3.55
N GLY A 90 5.19 -9.82 3.01
CA GLY A 90 5.58 -10.72 1.93
C GLY A 90 6.01 -9.97 0.66
N LEU A 91 5.28 -8.93 0.26
CA LEU A 91 5.65 -8.08 -0.88
C LEU A 91 6.98 -7.35 -0.66
N VAL A 92 7.20 -6.83 0.55
CA VAL A 92 8.46 -6.14 0.89
C VAL A 92 9.64 -7.11 0.85
N VAL A 93 9.50 -8.29 1.46
CA VAL A 93 10.56 -9.33 1.43
C VAL A 93 10.85 -9.77 -0.01
N GLY A 94 9.81 -10.02 -0.81
CA GLY A 94 9.97 -10.38 -2.22
C GLY A 94 10.63 -9.28 -3.04
N GLY A 95 10.28 -8.02 -2.80
CA GLY A 95 10.92 -6.85 -3.43
C GLY A 95 12.40 -6.73 -3.06
N PHE A 96 12.75 -6.98 -1.80
CA PHE A 96 14.15 -7.02 -1.37
C PHE A 96 14.93 -8.18 -1.99
N GLU A 97 14.31 -9.34 -2.16
CA GLU A 97 14.95 -10.49 -2.78
C GLU A 97 15.23 -10.23 -4.27
N LEU A 98 14.26 -9.69 -5.01
CA LEU A 98 14.43 -9.23 -6.39
C LEU A 98 15.53 -8.16 -6.51
N SER A 99 15.61 -7.23 -5.56
CA SER A 99 16.62 -6.17 -5.56
C SER A 99 18.05 -6.68 -5.32
N LYS A 100 18.22 -7.88 -4.73
CA LYS A 100 19.56 -8.48 -4.53
C LYS A 100 20.12 -9.12 -5.80
N GLU A 101 19.31 -9.26 -6.85
CA GLU A 101 19.75 -9.88 -8.11
C GLU A 101 20.52 -8.93 -9.02
N THR A 102 20.45 -7.62 -8.80
CA THR A 102 21.21 -6.61 -9.53
C THR A 102 22.51 -6.30 -8.78
N ARG A 103 23.64 -6.77 -9.33
CA ARG A 103 24.97 -6.36 -8.86
C ARG A 103 25.67 -5.58 -9.97
N VAL A 104 26.29 -4.47 -9.58
CA VAL A 104 27.22 -3.74 -10.44
C VAL A 104 28.51 -4.55 -10.50
N ARG A 105 28.90 -5.00 -11.69
CA ARG A 105 30.19 -5.68 -11.89
C ARG A 105 31.32 -4.65 -12.09
N PRO A 106 32.59 -5.02 -11.84
CA PRO A 106 33.72 -4.19 -12.23
C PRO A 106 33.64 -3.96 -13.75
N GLY A 107 33.45 -2.70 -14.16
CA GLY A 107 33.10 -2.31 -15.54
C GLY A 107 31.80 -1.53 -15.68
N GLY A 108 31.06 -1.28 -14.60
CA GLY A 108 29.92 -0.34 -14.58
C GLY A 108 28.62 -0.87 -15.19
N TYR A 109 28.59 -2.11 -15.68
CA TYR A 109 27.38 -2.75 -16.20
C TYR A 109 26.60 -3.49 -15.11
N LEU A 110 25.27 -3.47 -15.23
CA LEU A 110 24.35 -4.24 -14.40
C LEU A 110 24.12 -5.61 -15.05
N SER A 111 24.39 -6.67 -14.30
CA SER A 111 24.15 -8.06 -14.72
C SER A 111 23.24 -8.72 -13.68
N THR A 112 22.24 -9.48 -14.16
CA THR A 112 21.36 -10.26 -13.28
C THR A 112 21.95 -11.65 -13.07
N LYS A 113 21.76 -12.21 -11.85
CA LYS A 113 22.24 -13.56 -11.54
C LYS A 113 21.63 -14.65 -12.44
N ALA A 114 20.39 -14.46 -12.87
CA ALA A 114 19.66 -15.46 -13.66
C ALA A 114 20.19 -15.60 -15.10
N LYS A 115 20.74 -14.53 -15.70
CA LYS A 115 21.28 -14.53 -17.06
C LYS A 115 22.56 -13.69 -17.13
N PRO A 116 23.71 -14.25 -16.72
CA PRO A 116 24.96 -13.50 -16.67
C PRO A 116 25.44 -12.98 -18.03
N SER A 117 24.94 -13.56 -19.14
CA SER A 117 25.30 -13.19 -20.51
C SER A 117 24.47 -12.05 -21.11
N MET A 118 23.44 -11.55 -20.42
CA MET A 118 22.58 -10.49 -20.96
C MET A 118 22.77 -9.20 -20.15
N PRO A 119 23.59 -8.25 -20.61
CA PRO A 119 23.75 -6.96 -19.93
C PRO A 119 22.44 -6.16 -20.03
N ILE A 120 21.86 -5.81 -18.88
CA ILE A 120 20.69 -4.93 -18.85
C ILE A 120 21.21 -3.49 -18.91
N ARG A 121 21.20 -2.91 -20.11
CA ARG A 121 21.56 -1.50 -20.32
C ARG A 121 20.33 -0.63 -20.02
N VAL A 122 20.34 0.07 -18.87
CA VAL A 122 19.20 0.91 -18.40
C VAL A 122 19.19 2.30 -19.08
N ARG A 123 20.17 2.58 -19.94
CA ARG A 123 20.21 3.73 -20.83
C ARG A 123 20.64 3.26 -22.22
N GLU A 124 20.00 3.78 -23.26
CA GLU A 124 20.67 4.00 -24.53
C GLU A 124 21.84 4.94 -24.23
N HIS A 125 23.00 4.37 -23.91
CA HIS A 125 24.24 5.12 -23.95
C HIS A 125 24.54 5.29 -25.44
N LEU A 126 23.97 6.35 -26.01
CA LEU A 126 24.43 6.91 -27.27
C LEU A 126 25.82 7.51 -26.99
N ASP A 127 26.82 6.64 -26.90
CA ASP A 127 28.20 7.08 -26.81
C ASP A 127 28.60 7.59 -28.19
N ALA A 128 28.68 8.92 -28.28
CA ALA A 128 29.23 9.59 -29.44
C ALA A 128 30.73 9.32 -29.49
N PHE A 129 31.13 8.31 -30.25
CA PHE A 129 32.54 8.03 -30.49
C PHE A 129 33.09 8.96 -31.56
N SER A 130 34.24 9.57 -31.26
CA SER A 130 35.09 10.17 -32.27
C SER A 130 35.62 9.07 -33.19
N LEU A 131 35.69 9.33 -34.51
CA LEU A 131 36.30 8.41 -35.48
C LEU A 131 37.68 7.91 -35.04
N TYR A 132 38.46 8.75 -34.35
CA TYR A 132 39.80 8.39 -33.89
C TYR A 132 39.79 7.33 -32.78
N ASP A 133 38.78 7.34 -31.91
CA ASP A 133 38.63 6.36 -30.83
C ASP A 133 38.12 5.01 -31.34
N VAL A 134 37.38 5.01 -32.46
CA VAL A 134 36.92 3.78 -33.14
C VAL A 134 38.07 2.87 -33.54
N PHE A 135 39.26 3.43 -33.79
CA PHE A 135 40.45 2.66 -34.17
C PHE A 135 41.28 2.18 -32.98
N SER A 136 41.07 2.71 -31.77
CA SER A 136 41.88 2.40 -30.59
C SER A 136 41.26 1.35 -29.67
N THR A 137 39.96 1.09 -29.80
CA THR A 137 39.24 0.05 -29.03
C THR A 137 39.03 -1.21 -29.90
N PRO A 138 39.19 -2.42 -29.36
CA PRO A 138 38.94 -3.65 -30.11
C PRO A 138 37.50 -3.74 -30.61
N ILE A 139 37.31 -4.28 -31.81
CA ILE A 139 36.01 -4.32 -32.51
C ILE A 139 34.93 -5.13 -31.77
N GLU A 140 35.38 -6.01 -30.87
CA GLU A 140 34.54 -6.83 -29.99
C GLU A 140 33.77 -5.99 -28.96
N ASP A 141 34.24 -4.79 -28.64
CA ASP A 141 33.58 -3.87 -27.71
C ASP A 141 32.54 -2.96 -28.41
N TYR A 142 32.54 -2.92 -29.75
CA TYR A 142 31.61 -2.13 -30.57
C TYR A 142 30.35 -2.92 -30.97
N ASP A 143 29.67 -3.47 -29.97
CA ASP A 143 28.45 -4.25 -30.19
C ASP A 143 27.25 -3.39 -30.64
N SER A 144 27.37 -2.06 -30.58
CA SER A 144 26.33 -1.11 -31.01
C SER A 144 26.85 0.32 -31.24
N VAL A 145 27.47 0.60 -32.39
CA VAL A 145 27.72 1.99 -32.82
C VAL A 145 26.53 2.46 -33.66
N GLU A 146 25.68 3.33 -33.12
CA GLU A 146 24.52 3.84 -33.87
C GLU A 146 24.86 5.08 -34.71
N ALA A 147 25.75 5.96 -34.22
CA ALA A 147 26.09 7.19 -34.90
C ALA A 147 27.59 7.52 -34.78
N VAL A 148 28.16 8.02 -35.87
CA VAL A 148 29.52 8.54 -35.93
C VAL A 148 29.46 10.04 -36.18
N ILE A 149 30.23 10.79 -35.41
CA ILE A 149 30.34 12.25 -35.56
C ILE A 149 31.61 12.57 -36.33
N ILE A 150 31.47 13.25 -37.48
CA ILE A 150 32.60 13.65 -38.34
C ILE A 150 32.70 15.18 -38.32
N PRO A 151 33.83 15.75 -37.85
CA PRO A 151 34.05 17.19 -37.92
C PRO A 151 34.27 17.61 -39.39
N HIS A 152 33.57 18.66 -39.83
CA HIS A 152 33.79 19.27 -41.14
C HIS A 152 34.80 20.41 -40.99
N ASN A 153 35.95 20.28 -41.66
CA ASN A 153 37.14 21.11 -41.44
C ASN A 153 36.95 22.60 -41.76
N GLU A 154 35.88 22.97 -42.47
CA GLU A 154 35.73 24.32 -43.01
C GLU A 154 34.77 25.23 -42.24
N THR A 155 33.94 24.67 -41.34
CA THR A 155 32.85 25.46 -40.71
C THR A 155 32.71 25.25 -39.21
N GLY A 156 33.54 24.38 -38.60
CA GLY A 156 33.37 23.99 -37.19
C GLY A 156 32.06 23.24 -36.93
N SER A 157 31.39 22.77 -38.00
CA SER A 157 30.15 21.99 -37.91
C SER A 157 30.46 20.51 -37.81
N PHE A 158 29.59 19.79 -37.10
CA PHE A 158 29.67 18.35 -36.92
C PHE A 158 28.57 17.69 -37.74
N GLY A 159 28.94 16.72 -38.58
CA GLY A 159 27.99 15.88 -39.30
C GLY A 159 27.64 14.65 -38.46
N TYR A 160 26.34 14.42 -38.27
CA TYR A 160 25.83 13.20 -37.62
C TYR A 160 25.51 12.15 -38.67
N TYR A 161 26.22 11.03 -38.65
CA TYR A 161 26.00 9.93 -39.59
C TYR A 161 25.49 8.71 -38.84
N LYS A 162 24.27 8.28 -39.14
CA LYS A 162 23.72 7.03 -38.62
C LYS A 162 24.42 5.85 -39.29
N VAL A 163 25.00 4.96 -38.51
CA VAL A 163 25.62 3.72 -38.99
C VAL A 163 24.51 2.72 -39.29
N ALA A 164 24.34 2.36 -40.56
CA ALA A 164 23.28 1.43 -40.98
C ALA A 164 23.65 -0.03 -40.71
N SER A 165 24.92 -0.40 -40.88
CA SER A 165 25.44 -1.73 -40.57
C SER A 165 26.96 -1.71 -40.54
N ILE A 166 27.57 -2.58 -39.74
CA ILE A 166 29.02 -2.85 -39.73
C ILE A 166 29.24 -4.18 -40.42
N ILE A 167 29.99 -4.20 -41.52
CA ILE A 167 30.29 -5.42 -42.27
C ILE A 167 31.72 -5.83 -41.94
N ASN A 168 31.89 -6.88 -41.13
CA ASN A 168 33.19 -7.49 -40.91
C ASN A 168 33.54 -8.40 -42.10
N GLY A 169 34.18 -7.80 -43.11
CA GLY A 169 34.81 -8.56 -44.20
C GLY A 169 36.22 -9.01 -43.81
N PRO A 170 36.69 -10.19 -44.25
CA PRO A 170 38.12 -10.52 -44.17
C PRO A 170 38.92 -9.43 -44.89
N ALA A 171 40.05 -9.00 -44.31
CA ALA A 171 40.88 -7.87 -44.74
C ALA A 171 41.36 -7.89 -46.22
N SER A 172 40.97 -8.90 -46.99
CA SER A 172 41.27 -9.06 -48.42
C SER A 172 40.33 -8.31 -49.37
N LEU A 173 39.28 -7.62 -48.90
CA LEU A 173 38.42 -6.81 -49.77
C LEU A 173 38.86 -5.34 -49.76
N LEU A 174 39.74 -5.04 -50.72
CA LEU A 174 40.11 -3.71 -51.21
C LEU A 174 38.95 -2.71 -51.13
N ILE A 175 39.22 -1.59 -50.47
CA ILE A 175 38.41 -0.36 -50.49
C ILE A 175 38.30 0.11 -51.95
N SER A 176 37.23 -0.27 -52.64
CA SER A 176 36.79 0.39 -53.87
C SER A 176 35.83 1.51 -53.48
N MET A 177 36.40 2.66 -53.11
CA MET A 177 35.63 3.86 -52.83
C MET A 177 35.12 4.44 -54.16
N VAL A 178 33.96 3.96 -54.62
CA VAL A 178 33.26 4.55 -55.77
C VAL A 178 32.58 5.83 -55.29
N LEU A 179 33.31 6.94 -55.37
CA LEU A 179 32.74 8.29 -55.27
C LEU A 179 31.89 8.55 -56.51
N ARG A 180 30.61 8.21 -56.42
CA ARG A 180 29.62 8.63 -57.43
C ARG A 180 29.28 10.10 -57.17
N GLY A 181 30.05 10.99 -57.79
CA GLY A 181 29.72 12.41 -57.84
C GLY A 181 28.43 12.62 -58.65
N THR A 182 27.35 12.99 -57.98
CA THR A 182 26.14 13.54 -58.61
C THR A 182 26.46 14.96 -59.07
N GLY A 183 26.89 15.09 -60.31
CA GLY A 183 27.10 16.37 -60.98
C GLY A 183 25.82 16.86 -61.65
N ARG A 184 25.29 17.96 -61.09
CA ARG A 184 24.26 18.89 -61.58
C ARG A 184 22.81 18.42 -61.67
#